data_AF-A0A949II89-F1
#
_entry.id   AF-A0A949II89-F1
#
_cell.length_a   1.000
_cell.length_b   1.000
_cell.length_c   1.000
_cell.angle_alpha   90.00
_cell.angle_beta   90.00
_cell.angle_gamma   90.00
#
_symmetry.space_group_name_H-M   'P 1'
#
loop_
_entity.id
_entity.type
_entity.pdbx_description
1 polymer ?
#
loop_
_entity_poly.entity_id
_entity_poly.type
_entity_poly.pdbx_seq_one_letter_code
_entity_poly.pdbx_strand_id
1 'polypeptide(L)'
;MKKDSAKTVLSSASVCGHDDPLAVRELLTRVGDKWSIFLILSLAKLPGQRARFSELERVIPGISQRMLTLTLRNLERDGLLTREVFAEMPLRVEYELTALGHSLLEPMQVLVDWVTGNWPRVKEARSKFDGK
;
A
#
# COMPACT_ATOMS: atom_id res chain seq x y z
N MET A 1 -38.58 -33.22 -13.41
CA MET A 1 -37.55 -32.96 -14.45
C MET A 1 -36.44 -32.15 -13.81
N LYS A 2 -35.31 -32.81 -13.47
CA LYS A 2 -34.12 -32.18 -12.88
C LYS A 2 -33.36 -31.43 -13.97
N LYS A 3 -32.96 -30.19 -13.70
CA LYS A 3 -31.76 -29.56 -14.28
C LYS A 3 -31.21 -28.53 -13.30
N ASP A 4 -30.38 -29.06 -12.42
CA ASP A 4 -29.07 -28.54 -12.02
C ASP A 4 -28.98 -27.10 -11.50
N SER A 5 -29.16 -26.96 -10.18
CA SER A 5 -28.46 -25.93 -9.40
C SER A 5 -26.95 -26.11 -9.60
N ALA A 6 -26.39 -25.38 -10.56
CA ALA A 6 -24.95 -25.21 -10.66
C ALA A 6 -24.46 -24.52 -9.38
N LYS A 7 -23.88 -25.30 -8.46
CA LYS A 7 -23.01 -24.76 -7.42
C LYS A 7 -21.94 -23.97 -8.14
N THR A 8 -22.04 -22.64 -8.13
CA THR A 8 -20.98 -21.78 -8.64
C THR A 8 -19.80 -21.98 -7.71
N VAL A 9 -18.84 -22.83 -8.13
CA VAL A 9 -17.61 -23.04 -7.38
C VAL A 9 -16.86 -21.71 -7.43
N LEU A 10 -16.70 -21.06 -6.28
CA LEU A 10 -15.88 -19.86 -6.14
C LEU A 10 -14.47 -20.19 -6.65
N SER A 11 -14.10 -19.64 -7.80
CA SER A 11 -12.76 -19.72 -8.37
C SER A 11 -12.01 -18.41 -8.10
N SER A 12 -10.69 -18.44 -7.98
CA SER A 12 -9.91 -17.21 -7.72
C SER A 12 -10.10 -16.14 -8.80
N ALA A 13 -10.29 -16.53 -10.06
CA ALA A 13 -10.63 -15.62 -11.16
C ALA A 13 -11.99 -14.93 -10.93
N SER A 14 -13.00 -15.68 -10.48
CA SER A 14 -14.33 -15.11 -10.16
C SER A 14 -14.33 -14.18 -8.94
N VAL A 15 -13.42 -14.38 -7.99
CA VAL A 15 -13.28 -13.49 -6.81
C VAL A 15 -12.64 -12.16 -7.19
N CYS A 16 -11.62 -12.18 -8.05
CA CYS A 16 -10.89 -10.99 -8.46
C CYS A 16 -11.52 -10.27 -9.66
N GLY A 17 -12.42 -10.93 -10.40
CA GLY A 17 -12.96 -10.40 -11.65
C GLY A 17 -11.89 -10.16 -12.72
N HIS A 18 -10.79 -10.91 -12.67
CA HIS A 18 -9.61 -10.72 -13.52
C HIS A 18 -9.07 -12.07 -13.98
N ASP A 19 -8.60 -12.12 -15.24
CA ASP A 19 -8.10 -13.35 -15.88
C ASP A 19 -6.80 -13.86 -15.24
N ASP A 20 -6.03 -12.97 -14.61
CA ASP A 20 -4.87 -13.31 -13.79
C ASP A 20 -5.11 -12.93 -12.31
N PRO A 21 -5.64 -13.85 -11.49
CA PRO A 21 -5.84 -13.60 -10.06
C PRO A 21 -4.53 -13.57 -9.26
N LEU A 22 -3.44 -14.14 -9.79
CA LEU A 22 -2.14 -14.14 -9.10
C LEU A 22 -1.50 -12.76 -9.18
N ALA A 23 -1.57 -12.10 -10.34
CA ALA A 23 -1.12 -10.71 -10.50
C ALA A 23 -1.91 -9.75 -9.60
N VAL A 24 -3.24 -9.91 -9.52
CA VAL A 24 -4.08 -9.11 -8.62
C VAL A 24 -3.66 -9.32 -7.16
N ARG A 25 -3.46 -10.57 -6.75
CA ARG A 25 -2.99 -10.88 -5.38
C ARG A 25 -1.61 -10.31 -5.11
N GLU A 26 -0.68 -10.40 -6.05
CA GLU A 26 0.68 -9.85 -5.92
C GLU A 26 0.62 -8.34 -5.71
N LEU A 27 -0.11 -7.63 -6.57
CA LEU A 27 -0.25 -6.18 -6.47
C LEU A 27 -0.95 -5.77 -5.17
N LEU A 28 -2.05 -6.45 -4.79
CA LEU A 28 -2.73 -6.22 -3.51
C LEU A 28 -1.82 -6.48 -2.31
N THR A 29 -0.98 -7.52 -2.37
CA THR A 29 0.00 -7.81 -1.31
C THR A 29 1.00 -6.67 -1.20
N ARG A 30 1.39 -6.06 -2.32
CA ARG A 30 2.34 -4.95 -2.33
C ARG A 30 1.71 -3.65 -1.85
N VAL A 31 0.65 -3.20 -2.50
CA VAL A 31 0.02 -1.93 -2.12
C VAL A 31 -0.66 -2.00 -0.75
N GLY A 32 -1.03 -3.20 -0.30
CA GLY A 32 -1.60 -3.47 1.01
C GLY A 32 -0.59 -3.81 2.10
N ASP A 33 0.73 -3.85 1.81
CA ASP A 33 1.71 -4.13 2.84
C ASP A 33 1.78 -2.99 3.86
N LYS A 34 2.21 -3.34 5.08
CA LYS A 34 2.28 -2.42 6.23
C LYS A 34 2.99 -1.11 5.91
N TRP A 35 4.00 -1.12 5.05
CA TRP A 35 4.86 0.04 4.80
C TRP A 35 4.45 0.80 3.55
N SER A 36 4.03 0.12 2.48
CA SER A 36 3.69 0.75 1.20
C SER A 36 2.59 1.80 1.34
N ILE A 37 1.50 1.51 2.06
CA ILE A 37 0.41 2.47 2.31
C ILE A 37 0.95 3.72 3.02
N PHE A 38 1.65 3.55 4.14
CA PHE A 38 2.18 4.69 4.89
C PHE A 38 3.20 5.50 4.09
N LEU A 39 4.02 4.84 3.28
CA LEU A 39 5.02 5.50 2.44
C LEU A 39 4.35 6.36 1.36
N ILE A 40 3.41 5.79 0.61
CA ILE A 40 2.66 6.51 -0.44
C ILE A 40 1.89 7.69 0.15
N LEU A 41 1.16 7.47 1.26
CA LEU A 41 0.42 8.54 1.92
C LEU A 41 1.34 9.62 2.52
N SER A 42 2.52 9.24 3.01
CA SER A 42 3.50 10.19 3.55
C SER A 42 4.07 11.06 2.43
N LEU A 43 4.50 10.46 1.32
CA LEU A 43 5.00 11.21 0.15
C LEU A 43 3.98 12.21 -0.37
N ALA A 44 2.72 11.79 -0.51
CA ALA A 44 1.65 12.68 -0.98
C ALA A 44 1.37 13.87 -0.05
N LYS A 45 1.68 13.76 1.25
CA LYS A 45 1.43 14.78 2.26
C LYS A 45 2.65 15.64 2.60
N LEU A 46 3.85 15.20 2.23
CA LEU A 46 5.07 15.97 2.47
C LEU A 46 5.11 17.23 1.60
N PRO A 47 5.66 18.34 2.10
CA PRO A 47 5.84 19.55 1.31
C PRO A 47 6.60 19.27 0.02
N GLY A 48 6.09 19.77 -1.11
CA GLY A 48 6.69 19.55 -2.43
C GLY A 48 6.46 18.15 -3.01
N GLN A 49 5.75 17.25 -2.31
CA GLN A 49 5.42 15.88 -2.74
C GLN A 49 6.63 15.03 -3.14
N ARG A 50 7.79 15.37 -2.57
CA ARG A 50 9.08 14.71 -2.75
C ARG A 50 9.78 14.60 -1.41
N ALA A 51 10.59 13.56 -1.25
CA ALA A 51 11.29 13.35 0.01
C ALA A 51 12.61 12.60 -0.16
N ARG A 52 13.57 12.92 0.70
CA ARG A 52 14.80 12.13 0.87
C ARG A 52 14.52 10.90 1.73
N PHE A 53 15.43 9.93 1.66
CA PHE A 53 15.35 8.70 2.46
C PHE A 53 15.19 8.99 3.97
N SER A 54 15.99 9.90 4.53
CA SER A 54 15.96 10.22 5.96
C SER A 54 14.66 10.92 6.39
N GLU A 55 14.02 11.68 5.49
CA GLU A 55 12.72 12.29 5.74
C GLU A 55 11.63 11.22 5.82
N LEU A 56 11.65 10.27 4.88
CA LEU A 56 10.74 9.12 4.90
C LEU A 56 10.95 8.21 6.11
N GLU A 57 12.20 7.93 6.48
CA GLU A 57 12.53 7.14 7.67
C GLU A 57 11.99 7.79 8.95
N ARG A 58 12.05 9.13 9.06
CA ARG A 58 11.57 9.86 10.23
C ARG A 58 10.04 9.88 10.33
N VAL A 59 9.32 9.97 9.21
CA VAL A 59 7.85 10.10 9.22
C VAL A 59 7.10 8.77 9.26
N ILE A 60 7.77 7.64 8.99
CA ILE A 60 7.16 6.30 9.03
C ILE A 60 7.61 5.59 10.31
N PRO A 61 6.79 5.55 11.37
CA PRO A 61 7.23 5.04 12.66
C PRO A 61 7.55 3.54 12.63
N GLY A 62 8.73 3.18 13.11
CA GLY A 62 9.15 1.80 13.31
C GLY A 62 9.56 1.05 12.03
N ILE A 63 9.67 1.72 10.89
CA ILE A 63 10.30 1.12 9.70
C ILE A 63 11.81 1.06 9.93
N SER A 64 12.44 -0.07 9.62
CA SER A 64 13.89 -0.17 9.60
C SER A 64 14.43 0.34 8.26
N GLN A 65 15.68 0.81 8.23
CA GLN A 65 16.33 1.22 6.98
C GLN A 65 16.29 0.13 5.90
N ARG A 66 16.55 -1.12 6.30
CA ARG A 66 16.46 -2.27 5.40
C ARG A 66 15.08 -2.40 4.78
N MET A 67 14.02 -2.25 5.57
CA MET A 67 12.64 -2.32 5.07
C MET A 67 12.30 -1.12 4.21
N LEU A 68 12.70 0.09 4.58
CA LEU A 68 12.47 1.29 3.76
C LEU A 68 13.13 1.17 2.38
N THR A 69 14.40 0.72 2.32
CA THR A 69 15.10 0.47 1.05
C THR A 69 14.37 -0.58 0.20
N LEU A 70 13.91 -1.67 0.82
CA LEU A 70 13.17 -2.71 0.10
C LEU A 70 11.84 -2.19 -0.44
N THR A 71 11.07 -1.48 0.38
CA THR A 71 9.77 -0.91 -0.02
C THR A 71 9.95 0.11 -1.14
N LEU A 72 10.88 1.06 -1.03
CA LEU A 72 11.17 2.05 -2.07
C LEU A 72 11.54 1.38 -3.40
N ARG A 73 12.44 0.39 -3.37
CA ARG A 73 12.85 -0.35 -4.57
C ARG A 73 11.68 -1.10 -5.23
N ASN A 74 10.79 -1.68 -4.43
CA ASN A 74 9.63 -2.39 -4.95
C ASN A 74 8.61 -1.43 -5.57
N LEU A 75 8.33 -0.31 -4.91
CA LEU A 75 7.41 0.70 -5.42
C LEU A 75 7.97 1.38 -6.69
N GLU A 76 9.28 1.61 -6.75
CA GLU A 76 9.96 2.09 -7.96
C GLU A 76 9.87 1.05 -9.10
N ARG A 77 10.12 -0.22 -8.81
CA ARG A 77 10.01 -1.32 -9.78
C ARG A 77 8.60 -1.42 -10.38
N ASP A 78 7.57 -1.19 -9.57
CA ASP A 78 6.18 -1.24 -10.00
C ASP A 78 5.71 0.07 -10.68
N GLY A 79 6.62 1.06 -10.79
CA GLY A 79 6.33 2.34 -11.42
C GLY A 79 5.45 3.26 -10.58
N LEU A 80 5.32 3.02 -9.28
CA LEU A 80 4.56 3.86 -8.34
C LEU A 80 5.37 5.07 -7.86
N LEU A 81 6.71 4.95 -7.88
CA LEU A 81 7.64 6.01 -7.49
C LEU A 81 8.73 6.21 -8.54
N THR A 82 9.27 7.43 -8.60
CA THR A 82 10.54 7.73 -9.25
C THR A 82 11.61 8.04 -8.21
N ARG A 83 12.85 7.66 -8.51
CA ARG A 83 14.04 8.01 -7.74
C ARG A 83 14.93 8.92 -8.58
N GLU A 84 15.11 10.16 -8.13
CA GLU A 84 15.93 11.14 -8.82
C GLU A 84 17.22 11.45 -8.04
N VAL A 85 18.34 11.56 -8.75
CA VAL A 85 19.64 11.94 -8.19
C VAL A 85 19.98 13.35 -8.63
N PHE A 86 20.08 14.27 -7.68
CA PHE A 86 20.45 15.65 -7.90
C PHE A 86 21.95 15.82 -7.71
N ALA A 87 22.65 16.15 -8.81
CA ALA A 87 24.09 16.37 -8.86
C ALA A 87 24.50 17.73 -8.28
N GLU A 88 24.13 17.99 -7.03
CA GLU A 88 24.55 19.15 -6.24
C GLU A 88 25.55 18.73 -5.13
N MET A 89 26.16 19.70 -4.44
CA MET A 89 27.06 19.46 -3.31
C MET A 89 26.34 19.89 -2.02
N PRO A 90 26.00 18.96 -1.11
CA PRO A 90 26.19 17.50 -1.16
C PRO A 90 25.19 16.80 -2.09
N LEU A 91 25.57 15.63 -2.64
CA LEU A 91 24.70 14.82 -3.52
C LEU A 91 23.37 14.49 -2.82
N ARG A 92 22.25 14.77 -3.48
CA ARG A 92 20.91 14.52 -2.94
C ARG A 92 20.16 13.48 -3.78
N VAL A 93 19.41 12.61 -3.11
CA VAL A 93 18.50 11.65 -3.74
C VAL A 93 17.11 11.86 -3.17
N GLU A 94 16.12 12.01 -4.05
CA GLU A 94 14.72 12.19 -3.67
C GLU A 94 13.82 11.17 -4.36
N TYR A 95 12.67 10.92 -3.73
CA TYR A 95 11.61 10.05 -4.21
C TYR A 95 10.33 10.86 -4.38
N GLU A 96 9.60 10.58 -5.45
CA GLU A 96 8.35 11.25 -5.82
C GLU A 96 7.35 10.22 -6.36
N LEU A 97 6.05 10.46 -6.19
CA LEU A 97 5.00 9.63 -6.77
C LEU A 97 4.90 9.85 -8.27
N THR A 98 4.73 8.76 -9.03
CA THR A 98 4.36 8.87 -10.44
C THR A 98 2.87 9.17 -10.58
N ALA A 99 2.41 9.43 -11.81
CA ALA A 99 0.97 9.49 -12.09
C ALA A 99 0.23 8.22 -11.64
N LEU A 100 0.84 7.04 -11.81
CA LEU A 100 0.30 5.77 -11.34
C LEU A 100 0.27 5.72 -9.80
N GLY A 101 1.34 6.15 -9.13
CA GLY A 101 1.39 6.27 -7.66
C GLY A 101 0.30 7.20 -7.11
N HIS A 102 0.07 8.34 -7.76
CA HIS A 102 -1.01 9.27 -7.40
C HIS A 102 -2.40 8.66 -7.58
N SER A 103 -2.62 7.85 -8.62
CA SER A 103 -3.91 7.19 -8.85
C SER A 103 -4.31 6.22 -7.72
N LEU A 104 -3.34 5.73 -6.94
CA LEU A 104 -3.60 4.88 -5.76
C LEU A 104 -4.08 5.65 -4.53
N LEU A 105 -3.95 6.98 -4.50
CA LEU A 105 -4.30 7.76 -3.31
C LEU A 105 -5.79 7.70 -2.98
N GLU A 106 -6.66 7.75 -3.98
CA GLU A 106 -8.11 7.66 -3.80
C GLU A 106 -8.54 6.32 -3.16
N PRO A 107 -8.21 5.14 -3.74
CA PRO A 107 -8.58 3.87 -3.12
C PRO A 107 -7.95 3.67 -1.74
N MET A 108 -6.71 4.16 -1.52
CA MET A 108 -6.09 4.12 -0.19
C MET A 108 -6.83 4.98 0.82
N GLN A 109 -7.29 6.17 0.44
CA GLN A 109 -8.03 7.06 1.33
C GLN A 109 -9.36 6.43 1.77
N VAL A 110 -10.09 5.76 0.86
CA VAL A 110 -11.31 5.02 1.19
C VAL A 110 -11.04 3.95 2.26
N LEU A 111 -9.93 3.21 2.13
CA LEU A 111 -9.55 2.21 3.13
C LEU A 111 -9.17 2.85 4.47
N VAL A 112 -8.43 3.96 4.45
CA VAL A 112 -8.05 4.71 5.66
C VAL A 112 -9.29 5.23 6.41
N ASP A 113 -10.28 5.75 5.67
CA ASP A 113 -11.52 6.25 6.24
C ASP A 113 -12.31 5.12 6.90
N TRP A 114 -12.40 3.97 6.24
CA TRP A 114 -13.03 2.78 6.81
C TRP A 114 -12.32 2.32 8.09
N VAL A 115 -10.99 2.25 8.08
CA VAL A 115 -10.18 1.86 9.26
C VAL A 115 -10.43 2.83 10.40
N THR A 116 -10.40 4.13 10.14
CA THR A 116 -10.63 5.18 11.13
C THR A 116 -12.03 5.07 11.76
N GLY A 117 -13.06 4.91 10.92
CA GLY A 117 -14.44 4.78 11.37
C GLY A 117 -14.74 3.48 12.14
N ASN A 118 -13.99 2.40 11.90
CA ASN A 118 -14.24 1.08 12.48
C ASN A 118 -13.23 0.66 13.55
N TRP A 119 -12.17 1.43 13.79
CA TRP A 119 -11.16 1.11 14.80
C TRP A 119 -11.74 0.80 16.20
N PRO A 120 -12.71 1.58 16.74
CA PRO A 120 -13.32 1.25 18.02
C PRO A 120 -13.97 -0.13 18.05
N ARG A 121 -14.68 -0.50 16.96
CA ARG A 121 -15.37 -1.79 16.83
C ARG A 121 -14.37 -2.95 16.75
N VAL A 122 -13.27 -2.77 16.02
CA VAL A 122 -12.18 -3.76 15.95
C VAL A 122 -11.51 -3.94 17.32
N LYS A 123 -11.26 -2.84 18.05
CA LYS A 123 -10.68 -2.87 19.39
C LYS A 123 -11.58 -3.62 20.38
N GLU A 124 -12.89 -3.36 20.35
CA GLU A 124 -13.87 -4.08 21.16
C GLU A 124 -13.89 -5.58 20.85
N ALA A 125 -13.90 -5.95 19.58
CA ALA A 125 -13.89 -7.35 19.16
C ALA A 125 -12.64 -8.09 19.64
N ARG A 126 -11.46 -7.45 19.56
CA ARG A 126 -10.20 -8.00 20.09
C ARG A 126 -10.26 -8.23 21.59
N SER A 127 -10.69 -7.22 22.35
CA SER A 127 -10.82 -7.33 23.81
C SER A 127 -11.75 -8.47 24.23
N LYS A 128 -12.85 -8.72 23.50
CA LYS A 128 -13.77 -9.83 23.76
C LYS A 128 -13.17 -11.21 23.45
N PHE A 129 -12.25 -11.28 22.49
CA PHE A 129 -11.57 -12.52 22.14
C PHE A 129 -10.43 -12.83 23.12
N ASP A 130 -9.58 -11.83 23.40
CA ASP A 130 -8.40 -11.97 24.28
C ASP A 130 -8.78 -12.13 25.77
N GLY A 131 -9.98 -11.69 26.15
CA GLY A 131 -10.53 -11.86 27.50
C GLY A 131 -11.22 -13.21 27.75
N LYS A 132 -11.20 -14.12 26.77
CA LYS A 132 -11.59 -15.53 26.94
C LYS A 132 -10.38 -16.38 27.24
#